data_AF-A0A521U6Z5-F1
#
_entry.id   AF-A0A521U6Z5-F1
#
_cell.length_a   1.000
_cell.length_b   1.000
_cell.length_c   1.000
_cell.angle_alpha   90.00
_cell.angle_beta   90.00
_cell.angle_gamma   90.00
#
_symmetry.space_group_name_H-M   'P 1'
#
loop_
_entity.id
_entity.type
_entity.pdbx_description
1 polymer ?
#
loop_
_entity_poly.entity_id
_entity_poly.type
_entity_poly.pdbx_seq_one_letter_code
_entity_poly.pdbx_strand_id
1 'polypeptide(L)'
;MALGLIMIAVGCTDLWNGDEVQPKSLVTTPGQAQAQASISQRGPLGTPWPTSTPAPLATPLPAAPSRATPKIMHNLQGKTDCLACHRGGRFAVPPSHFGRKNETCQGCHSVDYSAVKVNTPDISHAVAGREACLRCHVFALEGAPAMPGEHIGRLESTCRNCHKTALPQ
;
A
#
# COMPACT_ATOMS: atom_id res chain seq x y z
N MET A 1 -29.46 -46.54 39.70
CA MET A 1 -29.56 -45.10 39.96
C MET A 1 -29.19 -44.38 38.67
N ALA A 2 -30.20 -43.92 37.93
CA ALA A 2 -30.03 -43.29 36.63
C ALA A 2 -30.30 -41.78 36.78
N LEU A 3 -29.28 -40.96 36.54
CA LEU A 3 -29.43 -39.51 36.46
C LEU A 3 -29.22 -39.11 35.01
N GLY A 4 -30.30 -38.58 34.44
CA GLY A 4 -30.43 -38.23 33.03
C GLY A 4 -29.69 -36.95 32.67
N LEU A 5 -29.13 -36.97 31.47
CA LEU A 5 -28.52 -35.84 30.78
C LEU A 5 -29.58 -35.26 29.82
N ILE A 6 -30.11 -34.08 30.13
CA ILE A 6 -30.99 -33.33 29.21
C ILE A 6 -30.13 -32.27 28.53
N MET A 7 -29.77 -32.52 27.27
CA MET A 7 -29.16 -31.53 26.37
C MET A 7 -30.30 -30.75 25.71
N ILE A 8 -30.45 -29.47 26.08
CA ILE A 8 -31.30 -28.52 25.34
C ILE A 8 -30.44 -27.89 24.26
N ALA A 9 -30.60 -28.34 23.01
CA ALA A 9 -30.09 -27.64 21.84
C ALA A 9 -31.07 -26.52 21.49
N VAL A 10 -30.72 -25.27 21.81
CA VAL A 10 -31.40 -24.08 21.31
C VAL A 10 -30.90 -23.83 19.89
N GLY A 11 -31.79 -24.03 18.92
CA GLY A 11 -31.55 -23.73 17.52
C GLY A 11 -31.40 -22.23 17.28
N CYS A 12 -30.38 -21.85 16.53
CA CYS A 12 -30.31 -20.57 15.85
C CYS A 12 -30.80 -20.79 14.42
N THR A 13 -32.08 -20.55 14.16
CA THR A 13 -32.57 -20.28 12.81
C THR A 13 -33.06 -18.84 12.74
N ASP A 14 -32.80 -18.27 11.57
CA ASP A 14 -33.44 -17.09 10.98
C ASP A 14 -32.97 -15.71 11.44
N LEU A 15 -32.31 -15.01 10.52
CA LEU A 15 -32.82 -13.78 9.89
C LEU A 15 -31.63 -13.00 9.27
N TRP A 16 -31.14 -13.46 8.12
CA TRP A 16 -30.35 -12.60 7.23
C TRP A 16 -31.21 -12.21 6.04
N ASN A 17 -31.83 -11.04 6.16
CA ASN A 17 -32.55 -10.35 5.09
C ASN A 17 -31.49 -9.70 4.19
N GLY A 18 -31.16 -10.34 3.07
CA GLY A 18 -30.30 -9.77 2.04
C GLY A 18 -31.14 -9.04 1.02
N ASP A 19 -31.32 -7.74 1.19
CA ASP A 19 -31.87 -6.86 0.16
C ASP A 19 -30.86 -6.74 -1.01
N GLU A 20 -31.24 -7.34 -2.13
CA GLU A 20 -30.58 -7.26 -3.42
C GLU A 20 -30.57 -5.82 -3.95
N VAL A 21 -29.45 -5.12 -3.80
CA VAL A 21 -29.20 -3.88 -4.53
C VAL A 21 -28.81 -4.23 -5.97
N GLN A 22 -29.81 -4.13 -6.85
CA GLN A 22 -29.71 -4.13 -8.30
C GLN A 22 -28.57 -3.22 -8.81
N PRO A 23 -27.59 -3.70 -9.61
CA PRO A 23 -26.75 -2.81 -10.38
C PRO A 23 -27.54 -2.26 -11.57
N LYS A 24 -27.72 -0.93 -11.61
CA LYS A 24 -28.23 -0.21 -12.77
C LYS A 24 -27.42 -0.58 -14.01
N SER A 25 -28.09 -1.22 -14.97
CA SER A 25 -27.63 -1.44 -16.34
C SER A 25 -27.07 -0.14 -16.93
N LEU A 26 -25.77 -0.12 -17.17
CA LEU A 26 -25.15 0.85 -18.05
C LEU A 26 -25.46 0.44 -19.48
N VAL A 27 -26.17 1.34 -20.14
CA VAL A 27 -26.51 1.36 -21.56
C VAL A 27 -25.25 1.17 -22.40
N THR A 28 -25.16 0.02 -23.09
CA THR A 28 -24.20 -0.21 -24.16
C THR A 28 -24.75 0.42 -25.44
N THR A 29 -24.12 1.49 -25.92
CA THR A 29 -24.37 2.02 -27.26
C THR A 29 -23.59 1.18 -28.29
N PRO A 30 -24.24 0.61 -29.31
CA PRO A 30 -23.54 0.03 -30.44
C PRO A 30 -23.27 1.11 -31.49
N GLY A 31 -22.01 1.31 -31.86
CA GLY A 31 -21.68 2.09 -33.05
C GLY A 31 -20.34 2.76 -32.97
N GLN A 32 -19.30 2.08 -33.45
CA GLN A 32 -18.35 2.70 -34.37
C GLN A 32 -17.60 1.65 -35.19
N ALA A 33 -18.09 1.55 -36.43
CA ALA A 33 -17.43 1.20 -37.67
C ALA A 33 -16.02 0.59 -37.61
N GLN A 34 -15.95 -0.64 -38.11
CA GLN A 34 -14.77 -1.21 -38.74
C GLN A 34 -14.41 -0.36 -39.97
N ALA A 35 -13.21 0.21 -40.00
CA ALA A 35 -12.59 0.68 -41.23
C ALA A 35 -11.34 -0.18 -41.46
N GLN A 36 -11.38 -0.87 -42.59
CA GLN A 36 -10.41 -1.86 -43.02
C GLN A 36 -9.08 -1.21 -43.41
N ALA A 37 -8.03 -2.00 -43.26
CA ALA A 37 -6.69 -1.75 -43.72
C ALA A 37 -6.64 -1.27 -45.18
N SER A 38 -5.75 -0.33 -45.44
CA SER A 38 -5.18 -0.07 -46.77
C SER A 38 -3.69 0.13 -46.61
N ILE A 39 -2.96 -0.91 -46.98
CA ILE A 39 -1.53 -0.92 -47.24
C ILE A 39 -1.26 -0.12 -48.52
N SER A 40 -0.03 0.42 -48.63
CA SER A 40 0.59 1.15 -49.76
C SER A 40 0.58 2.68 -49.53
N GLN A 41 1.70 3.40 -49.50
CA GLN A 41 2.81 3.36 -50.46
C GLN A 41 4.13 3.86 -49.83
N ARG A 42 5.23 3.39 -50.42
CA ARG A 42 6.61 3.87 -50.23
C ARG A 42 6.72 5.35 -50.59
N GLY A 43 7.18 6.17 -49.64
CA GLY A 43 7.60 7.57 -49.86
C GLY A 43 9.10 7.73 -49.57
N PRO A 44 9.78 8.71 -50.21
CA PRO A 44 11.23 8.75 -50.34
C PRO A 44 11.97 9.12 -49.05
N LEU A 45 13.21 8.65 -48.95
CA LEU A 45 14.19 9.07 -47.95
C LEU A 45 14.35 10.60 -47.99
N GLY A 46 14.28 11.24 -46.82
CA GLY A 46 14.91 12.54 -46.62
C GLY A 46 14.03 13.63 -46.03
N THR A 47 13.57 13.45 -44.79
CA THR A 47 13.40 14.59 -43.89
C THR A 47 14.08 14.28 -42.55
N PRO A 48 15.00 15.13 -42.07
CA PRO A 48 15.55 14.96 -40.73
C PRO A 48 14.42 15.11 -39.71
N TRP A 49 14.36 14.17 -38.78
CA TRP A 49 13.36 14.14 -37.71
C TRP A 49 13.37 15.47 -36.93
N PRO A 50 12.21 15.99 -36.50
CA PRO A 50 12.20 17.09 -35.56
C PRO A 50 12.91 16.63 -34.28
N THR A 51 14.06 17.25 -34.02
CA THR A 51 14.78 17.10 -32.76
C THR A 51 13.83 17.57 -31.67
N SER A 52 13.28 16.62 -30.93
CA SER A 52 12.40 16.90 -29.81
C SER A 52 13.28 17.47 -28.71
N THR A 53 13.38 18.80 -28.64
CA THR A 53 14.00 19.50 -27.51
C THR A 53 13.36 18.98 -26.23
N PRO A 54 14.11 18.34 -25.32
CA PRO A 54 13.54 17.84 -24.07
C PRO A 54 12.95 19.02 -23.31
N ALA A 55 11.68 18.91 -22.93
CA ALA A 55 11.04 19.88 -22.05
C ALA A 55 11.91 20.04 -20.78
N PRO A 56 12.07 21.27 -20.25
CA PRO A 56 12.82 21.46 -19.02
C PRO A 56 12.22 20.56 -17.94
N LEU A 57 13.06 19.74 -17.31
CA LEU A 57 12.67 18.91 -16.18
C LEU A 57 11.94 19.80 -15.19
N ALA A 58 10.65 19.54 -14.96
CA ALA A 58 9.92 20.17 -13.88
C ALA A 58 10.71 19.92 -12.59
N THR A 59 11.13 21.00 -11.95
CA THR A 59 11.80 20.94 -10.66
C THR A 59 10.94 20.07 -9.73
N PRO A 60 11.45 18.94 -9.21
CA PRO A 60 10.67 18.10 -8.33
C PRO A 60 10.23 18.94 -7.14
N LEU A 61 8.91 18.99 -6.94
CA LEU A 61 8.30 19.68 -5.81
C LEU A 61 8.97 19.18 -4.52
N PRO A 62 9.37 20.07 -3.58
CA PRO A 62 10.03 19.64 -2.36
C PRO A 62 9.21 18.54 -1.68
N ALA A 63 9.85 17.40 -1.43
CA ALA A 63 9.24 16.28 -0.75
C ALA A 63 8.65 16.80 0.58
N ALA A 64 7.34 16.65 0.75
CA ALA A 64 6.68 17.01 2.00
C ALA A 64 7.43 16.33 3.17
N PRO A 65 7.62 17.02 4.30
CA PRO A 65 8.36 16.46 5.43
C PRO A 65 7.73 15.13 5.84
N SER A 66 8.54 14.06 5.83
CA SER A 66 8.16 12.75 6.33
C SER A 66 7.67 12.91 7.77
N ARG A 67 6.36 12.84 7.99
CA ARG A 67 5.78 12.93 9.33
C ARG A 67 6.29 11.73 10.13
N ALA A 68 7.06 12.01 11.17
CA ALA A 68 7.54 10.99 12.10
C ALA A 68 6.36 10.17 12.63
N THR A 69 6.52 8.84 12.70
CA THR A 69 5.47 7.96 13.24
C THR A 69 5.19 8.33 14.69
N PRO A 70 3.95 8.66 15.09
CA PRO A 70 3.61 9.03 16.46
C PRO A 70 3.83 7.91 17.48
N LYS A 71 4.13 8.31 18.73
CA LYS A 71 4.30 7.39 19.86
C LYS A 71 2.93 6.94 20.37
N ILE A 72 2.83 5.72 20.89
CA ILE A 72 1.67 5.29 21.66
C ILE A 72 1.74 5.97 23.03
N MET A 73 0.76 6.82 23.34
CA MET A 73 0.74 7.66 24.56
C MET A 73 0.07 6.97 25.77
N HIS A 74 -0.34 5.71 25.64
CA HIS A 74 -0.94 4.91 26.71
C HIS A 74 -0.23 3.56 26.85
N ASN A 75 -0.33 2.94 28.02
CA ASN A 75 0.12 1.56 28.18
C ASN A 75 -0.76 0.58 27.37
N LEU A 76 -0.20 -0.60 27.07
CA LEU A 76 -0.89 -1.67 26.33
C LEU A 76 -1.44 -2.77 27.23
N GLN A 77 -1.27 -2.68 28.56
CA GLN A 77 -1.77 -3.70 29.48
C GLN A 77 -3.30 -3.80 29.37
N GLY A 78 -3.77 -4.97 28.94
CA GLY A 78 -5.18 -5.25 28.65
C GLY A 78 -5.78 -4.48 27.46
N LYS A 79 -4.97 -3.78 26.66
CA LYS A 79 -5.40 -2.88 25.57
C LYS A 79 -4.57 -3.11 24.30
N THR A 80 -4.45 -4.37 23.88
CA THR A 80 -3.68 -4.77 22.69
C THR A 80 -4.51 -4.74 21.40
N ASP A 81 -5.83 -4.65 21.50
CA ASP A 81 -6.72 -4.34 20.38
C ASP A 81 -6.81 -2.82 20.18
N CYS A 82 -5.89 -2.30 19.38
CA CYS A 82 -5.78 -0.89 19.01
C CYS A 82 -7.06 -0.41 18.31
N LEU A 83 -7.65 -1.26 17.46
CA LEU A 83 -8.81 -0.91 16.66
C LEU A 83 -10.10 -0.84 17.47
N ALA A 84 -10.16 -1.47 18.65
CA ALA A 84 -11.29 -1.33 19.58
C ALA A 84 -11.59 0.14 19.95
N CYS A 85 -10.57 1.02 19.97
CA CYS A 85 -10.74 2.44 20.26
C CYS A 85 -10.43 3.36 19.07
N HIS A 86 -9.49 2.97 18.21
CA HIS A 86 -9.01 3.81 17.11
C HIS A 86 -9.76 3.62 15.79
N ARG A 87 -10.71 2.67 15.70
CA ARG A 87 -11.60 2.54 14.55
C ARG A 87 -12.79 3.48 14.70
N GLY A 88 -12.79 4.61 13.97
CA GLY A 88 -13.94 5.51 13.87
C GLY A 88 -14.30 6.31 15.14
N GLY A 89 -13.51 6.20 16.21
CA GLY A 89 -13.69 6.96 17.45
C GLY A 89 -13.04 8.34 17.43
N ARG A 90 -12.99 9.01 18.59
CA ARG A 90 -12.38 10.35 18.78
C ARG A 90 -10.88 10.40 18.45
N PHE A 91 -10.23 9.23 18.41
CA PHE A 91 -8.82 9.05 18.03
C PHE A 91 -8.71 8.20 16.76
N ALA A 92 -9.51 8.51 15.74
CA ALA A 92 -9.56 7.72 14.51
C ALA A 92 -8.18 7.58 13.86
N VAL A 93 -7.91 6.40 13.31
CA VAL A 93 -6.75 6.19 12.44
C VAL A 93 -6.81 7.11 11.22
N PRO A 94 -5.66 7.61 10.73
CA PRO A 94 -5.63 8.40 9.49
C PRO A 94 -6.19 7.62 8.30
N PRO A 95 -6.75 8.28 7.27
CA PRO A 95 -7.26 7.59 6.07
C PRO A 95 -6.24 6.68 5.39
N SER A 96 -4.95 7.02 5.46
CA SER A 96 -3.84 6.21 4.92
C SER A 96 -3.64 4.86 5.63
N HIS A 97 -4.35 4.62 6.73
CA HIS A 97 -4.31 3.37 7.51
C HIS A 97 -5.56 2.51 7.27
N PHE A 98 -6.43 2.91 6.35
CA PHE A 98 -7.62 2.13 6.00
C PHE A 98 -7.23 0.72 5.55
N GLY A 99 -7.95 -0.29 6.05
CA GLY A 99 -7.69 -1.70 5.75
C GLY A 99 -6.55 -2.35 6.51
N ARG A 100 -5.77 -1.61 7.33
CA ARG A 100 -4.74 -2.22 8.17
C ARG A 100 -5.36 -3.04 9.30
N LYS A 101 -4.77 -4.20 9.58
CA LYS A 101 -5.17 -5.08 10.68
C LYS A 101 -4.51 -4.66 11.99
N ASN A 102 -5.12 -5.04 13.11
CA ASN A 102 -4.68 -4.63 14.46
C ASN A 102 -3.20 -5.00 14.74
N GLU A 103 -2.76 -6.14 14.24
CA GLU A 103 -1.41 -6.67 14.50
C GLU A 103 -0.31 -5.81 13.84
N THR A 104 -0.67 -4.98 12.86
CA THR A 104 0.29 -4.13 12.14
C THR A 104 0.61 -2.82 12.87
N CYS A 105 -0.23 -2.41 13.83
CA CYS A 105 -0.12 -1.10 14.48
C CYS A 105 1.19 -0.94 15.24
N GLN A 106 1.57 -1.97 16.01
CA GLN A 106 2.78 -1.95 16.83
C GLN A 106 4.07 -2.12 16.03
N GLY A 107 3.98 -2.44 14.74
CA GLY A 107 5.14 -2.50 13.84
C GLY A 107 5.73 -1.11 13.57
N CYS A 108 4.96 -0.04 13.69
CA CYS A 108 5.46 1.33 13.48
C CYS A 108 5.27 2.21 14.72
N HIS A 109 4.19 2.00 15.47
CA HIS A 109 3.90 2.74 16.71
C HIS A 109 4.37 1.93 17.91
N SER A 110 4.98 2.57 18.90
CA SER A 110 5.34 1.89 20.15
C SER A 110 5.19 2.81 21.36
N VAL A 111 5.03 2.18 22.53
CA VAL A 111 5.14 2.82 23.85
C VAL A 111 6.60 3.17 24.20
N ASP A 112 7.55 2.55 23.52
CA ASP A 112 8.97 2.86 23.54
C ASP A 112 9.57 2.61 22.15
N TYR A 113 10.09 3.66 21.50
CA TYR A 113 10.69 3.51 20.17
C TYR A 113 11.93 2.62 20.17
N SER A 114 12.55 2.41 21.33
CA SER A 114 13.64 1.45 21.53
C SER A 114 13.22 0.00 21.28
N ALA A 115 11.92 -0.30 21.31
CA ALA A 115 11.36 -1.66 21.27
C ALA A 115 10.74 -2.07 19.92
N VAL A 116 10.71 -1.19 18.91
CA VAL A 116 10.15 -1.51 17.59
C VAL A 116 11.12 -2.39 16.81
N LYS A 117 11.05 -3.71 17.03
CA LYS A 117 11.82 -4.71 16.28
C LYS A 117 11.06 -5.08 15.00
N VAL A 118 11.00 -4.16 14.05
CA VAL A 118 10.64 -4.54 12.67
C VAL A 118 11.79 -5.40 12.18
N ASN A 119 11.51 -6.61 11.71
CA ASN A 119 12.52 -7.45 11.06
C ASN A 119 12.81 -6.90 9.65
N THR A 120 13.21 -5.62 9.61
CA THR A 120 13.54 -4.89 8.40
C THR A 120 15.00 -5.15 8.07
N PRO A 121 15.32 -5.65 6.88
CA PRO A 121 16.70 -5.75 6.46
C PRO A 121 17.32 -4.37 6.32
N ASP A 122 18.58 -4.26 6.71
CA ASP A 122 19.36 -3.06 6.46
C ASP A 122 19.61 -2.87 4.96
N ILE A 123 19.82 -1.61 4.57
CA ILE A 123 20.26 -1.25 3.23
C ILE A 123 21.74 -1.62 3.15
N SER A 124 22.05 -2.64 2.35
CA SER A 124 23.39 -3.20 2.17
C SER A 124 24.29 -2.38 1.23
N HIS A 125 23.81 -1.24 0.72
CA HIS A 125 24.52 -0.42 -0.25
C HIS A 125 24.41 1.07 0.08
N ALA A 126 25.33 1.88 -0.47
CA ALA A 126 25.29 3.33 -0.33
C ALA A 126 24.01 3.93 -0.96
N VAL A 127 23.38 4.86 -0.26
CA VAL A 127 22.15 5.53 -0.73
C VAL A 127 22.43 6.85 -1.47
N ALA A 128 23.60 7.47 -1.24
CA ALA A 128 23.97 8.71 -1.92
C ALA A 128 23.95 8.53 -3.45
N GLY A 129 23.17 9.36 -4.15
CA GLY A 129 22.93 9.27 -5.59
C GLY A 129 21.95 8.18 -6.04
N ARG A 130 21.33 7.46 -5.10
CA ARG A 130 20.35 6.36 -5.32
C ARG A 130 19.15 6.49 -4.38
N GLU A 131 18.65 7.70 -4.19
CA GLU A 131 17.58 8.02 -3.23
C GLU A 131 16.19 7.55 -3.68
N ALA A 132 16.02 7.29 -4.99
CA ALA A 132 14.80 6.76 -5.59
C ALA A 132 14.79 5.22 -5.52
N CYS A 133 14.45 4.70 -4.34
CA CYS A 133 14.51 3.28 -3.99
C CYS A 133 13.63 2.41 -4.91
N LEU A 134 12.45 2.91 -5.27
CA LEU A 134 11.48 2.20 -6.10
C LEU A 134 11.98 1.97 -7.52
N ARG A 135 12.93 2.77 -8.02
CA ARG A 135 13.49 2.57 -9.38
C ARG A 135 14.04 1.17 -9.57
N CYS A 136 14.67 0.60 -8.55
CA CYS A 136 15.24 -0.75 -8.61
C CYS A 136 14.38 -1.77 -7.86
N HIS A 137 13.84 -1.41 -6.69
CA HIS A 137 13.17 -2.39 -5.83
C HIS A 137 11.74 -2.75 -6.22
N VAL A 138 11.02 -1.91 -6.98
CA VAL A 138 9.63 -2.23 -7.36
C VAL A 138 9.55 -3.34 -8.42
N PHE A 139 10.56 -3.42 -9.29
CA PHE A 139 10.65 -4.40 -10.37
C PHE A 139 11.86 -5.35 -10.24
N ALA A 140 12.54 -5.35 -9.10
CA ALA A 140 13.74 -6.16 -8.85
C ALA A 140 14.84 -5.99 -9.92
N LEU A 141 15.12 -4.74 -10.31
CA LEU A 141 16.13 -4.43 -11.32
C LEU A 141 17.53 -4.48 -10.73
N GLU A 142 18.53 -4.75 -11.57
CA GLU A 142 19.96 -4.68 -11.22
C GLU A 142 20.34 -5.59 -10.02
N GLY A 143 19.62 -6.71 -9.86
CA GLY A 143 19.83 -7.64 -8.75
C GLY A 143 19.28 -7.15 -7.41
N ALA A 144 18.56 -6.03 -7.38
CA ALA A 144 17.85 -5.58 -6.19
C ALA A 144 16.73 -6.57 -5.83
N PRO A 145 16.54 -6.91 -4.55
CA PRO A 145 15.40 -7.73 -4.14
C PRO A 145 14.08 -7.00 -4.42
N ALA A 146 13.09 -7.77 -4.87
CA ALA A 146 11.73 -7.27 -5.07
C ALA A 146 11.13 -6.77 -3.75
N MET A 147 10.37 -5.70 -3.85
CA MET A 147 9.56 -5.21 -2.74
C MET A 147 8.46 -6.24 -2.38
N PRO A 148 8.27 -6.58 -1.08
CA PRO A 148 7.18 -7.45 -0.66
C PRO A 148 5.81 -6.84 -0.99
N GLY A 149 4.81 -7.68 -1.29
CA GLY A 149 3.47 -7.22 -1.66
C GLY A 149 2.79 -6.34 -0.60
N GLU A 150 3.13 -6.52 0.68
CA GLU A 150 2.62 -5.73 1.81
C GLU A 150 3.18 -4.29 1.86
N HIS A 151 4.03 -3.93 0.89
CA HIS A 151 4.54 -2.58 0.70
C HIS A 151 3.86 -1.84 -0.47
N ILE A 152 2.88 -2.47 -1.15
CA ILE A 152 2.06 -1.79 -2.17
C ILE A 152 1.47 -0.49 -1.62
N GLY A 153 1.65 0.60 -2.36
CA GLY A 153 1.17 1.93 -1.99
C GLY A 153 2.08 2.71 -1.02
N ARG A 154 3.23 2.16 -0.62
CA ARG A 154 4.25 2.94 0.11
C ARG A 154 4.96 3.92 -0.82
N LEU A 155 5.24 5.11 -0.28
CA LEU A 155 5.93 6.17 -0.99
C LEU A 155 7.45 6.07 -0.79
N GLU A 156 8.24 6.58 -1.73
CA GLU A 156 9.71 6.65 -1.66
C GLU A 156 10.24 7.19 -0.32
N SER A 157 9.60 8.25 0.18
CA SER A 157 10.01 8.91 1.42
C SER A 157 9.84 8.06 2.67
N THR A 158 9.16 6.91 2.58
CA THR A 158 8.88 6.03 3.72
C THR A 158 9.89 4.90 3.88
N CYS A 159 10.66 4.56 2.85
CA CYS A 159 11.57 3.40 2.86
C CYS A 159 12.62 3.51 3.98
N ARG A 160 13.25 4.68 4.10
CA ARG A 160 14.32 4.95 5.07
C ARG A 160 13.83 5.12 6.52
N ASN A 161 12.51 5.10 6.74
CA ASN A 161 11.97 5.15 8.10
C ASN A 161 12.31 3.85 8.84
N CYS A 162 12.27 2.72 8.15
CA CYS A 162 12.53 1.40 8.72
C CYS A 162 13.83 0.75 8.19
N HIS A 163 14.12 0.88 6.89
CA HIS A 163 15.39 0.39 6.33
C HIS A 163 16.50 1.40 6.61
N LYS A 164 17.48 1.02 7.42
CA LYS A 164 18.64 1.87 7.73
C LYS A 164 19.83 1.39 6.92
N THR A 165 20.70 2.29 6.50
CA THR A 165 22.02 1.88 5.99
C THR A 165 22.73 1.12 7.09
N ALA A 166 23.25 -0.06 6.76
CA ALA A 166 24.20 -0.71 7.64
C ALA A 166 25.31 0.30 7.96
N LEU A 167 25.61 0.49 9.25
CA LEU A 167 26.75 1.32 9.64
C LEU A 167 27.99 0.78 8.93
N PRO A 168 28.90 1.66 8.44
CA PRO A 168 30.19 1.19 8.00
C PRO A 168 30.85 0.49 9.19
N GLN A 169 31.20 -0.78 9.00
CA GLN A 169 32.03 -1.55 9.93
C GLN A 169 33.46 -1.01 9.88
#